data_AF-A0A958C7J4-F1
#
_entry.id   AF-A0A958C7J4-F1
#
_cell.length_a   1.000
_cell.length_b   1.000
_cell.length_c   1.000
_cell.angle_alpha   90.00
_cell.angle_beta   90.00
_cell.angle_gamma   90.00
#
_symmetry.space_group_name_H-M   'P 1'
#
loop_
_entity.id
_entity.type
_entity.pdbx_description
1 polymer ?
#
loop_
_entity_poly.entity_id
_entity_poly.type
_entity_poly.pdbx_seq_one_letter_code
_entity_poly.pdbx_strand_id
1 'polypeptide(L)'
;MSGTAAGRPTALRILSAAALVVILLAGVAQLPHQWRMFVQPALPIVRLWADADAQHRLQYADVSYDLLRAVEAAVPADATVLLVTSGDDVRGHEYRTFHRALYVLAPRPVWWQSPAPPDDTWESKWWISAPLDAAHVLSTAADHGADYVLIAADADLDLPGRRLLESSDGVLVQLDAGQPAPSGHPLASFQATGGWPLPLAGALLVIWAIGDALLALAARLNRQPPAGVQKLALTWILGSGLCSLALLSLDRLGLTLSQAAG
;
A
#
# COMPACT_ATOMS: atom_id res chain seq x y z
N MET A 1 -69.04 2.93 8.48
CA MET A 1 -68.04 3.83 9.10
C MET A 1 -66.73 3.64 8.37
N SER A 2 -66.48 4.45 7.34
CA SER A 2 -65.25 4.39 6.53
C SER A 2 -64.59 5.77 6.62
N GLY A 3 -63.65 5.90 7.56
CA GLY A 3 -62.90 7.12 7.79
C GLY A 3 -61.77 7.27 6.77
N THR A 4 -61.78 8.39 6.07
CA THR A 4 -60.86 8.83 5.03
C THR A 4 -59.43 9.00 5.56
N ALA A 5 -58.54 8.06 5.23
CA ALA A 5 -57.10 8.18 5.40
C ALA A 5 -56.44 8.45 4.05
N ALA A 6 -56.38 9.71 3.60
CA ALA A 6 -55.60 10.06 2.41
C ALA A 6 -55.22 11.54 2.45
N GLY A 7 -53.91 11.84 2.41
CA GLY A 7 -53.47 13.22 2.14
C GLY A 7 -52.12 13.67 2.71
N ARG A 8 -51.29 12.81 3.31
CA ARG A 8 -49.97 13.21 3.86
C ARG A 8 -48.67 12.71 3.18
N PRO A 9 -48.65 11.99 2.03
CA PRO A 9 -47.37 11.61 1.40
C PRO A 9 -46.71 12.71 0.55
N THR A 10 -47.43 13.79 0.20
CA THR A 10 -46.93 14.80 -0.77
C THR A 10 -45.98 15.81 -0.14
N ALA A 11 -46.29 16.29 1.07
CA ALA A 11 -45.45 17.28 1.76
C ALA A 11 -44.07 16.70 2.14
N LEU A 12 -44.02 15.44 2.61
CA LEU A 12 -42.75 14.78 2.93
C LEU A 12 -41.88 14.58 1.68
N ARG A 13 -42.48 14.24 0.52
CA ARG A 13 -41.74 14.11 -0.74
C ARG A 13 -41.18 15.44 -1.23
N ILE A 14 -41.96 16.52 -1.11
CA ILE A 14 -41.52 17.87 -1.48
C ILE A 14 -40.39 18.34 -0.57
N LEU A 15 -40.50 18.13 0.74
CA LEU A 15 -39.46 18.49 1.71
C LEU A 15 -38.17 17.69 1.49
N SER A 16 -38.28 16.39 1.21
CA SER A 16 -37.12 15.54 0.88
C SER A 16 -36.45 15.95 -0.43
N ALA A 17 -37.24 16.29 -1.47
CA ALA A 17 -36.70 16.78 -2.73
C ALA A 17 -36.00 18.14 -2.57
N ALA A 18 -36.61 19.06 -1.81
CA ALA A 18 -36.00 20.35 -1.51
C ALA A 18 -34.71 20.20 -0.69
N ALA A 19 -34.70 19.33 0.33
CA ALA A 19 -33.51 19.03 1.11
C ALA A 19 -32.39 18.43 0.25
N LEU A 20 -32.71 17.50 -0.64
CA LEU A 20 -31.75 16.92 -1.59
C LEU A 20 -31.17 18.00 -2.50
N VAL A 21 -32.00 18.88 -3.06
CA VAL A 21 -31.54 20.00 -3.91
C VAL A 21 -30.62 20.94 -3.12
N VAL A 22 -30.96 21.27 -1.87
CA VAL A 22 -30.09 22.11 -1.02
C VAL A 22 -28.77 21.42 -0.71
N ILE A 23 -28.76 20.12 -0.43
CA ILE A 23 -27.54 19.33 -0.20
C ILE A 23 -26.67 19.30 -1.46
N LEU A 24 -27.28 19.09 -2.64
CA LEU A 24 -26.56 19.10 -3.92
C LEU A 24 -25.97 20.48 -4.22
N LEU A 25 -26.74 21.55 -4.02
CA LEU A 25 -26.27 22.92 -4.21
C LEU A 25 -25.16 23.29 -3.22
N ALA A 26 -25.24 22.85 -1.96
CA ALA A 26 -24.18 23.03 -0.98
C ALA A 26 -22.91 22.26 -1.36
N GLY A 27 -23.05 21.03 -1.89
CA GLY A 27 -21.94 20.26 -2.44
C GLY A 27 -21.28 20.95 -3.63
N VAL A 28 -22.07 21.49 -4.55
CA VAL A 28 -21.58 22.25 -5.71
C VAL A 28 -20.91 23.55 -5.28
N ALA A 29 -21.43 24.24 -4.27
CA ALA A 29 -20.79 25.45 -3.72
C ALA A 29 -19.44 25.14 -3.05
N GLN A 30 -19.23 23.92 -2.56
CA GLN A 30 -17.96 23.48 -1.96
C GLN A 30 -16.96 22.92 -2.99
N LEU A 31 -17.38 22.58 -4.21
CA LEU A 31 -16.49 22.06 -5.26
C LEU A 31 -15.25 22.95 -5.49
N PRO A 32 -15.33 24.29 -5.58
CA PRO A 32 -14.15 25.11 -5.81
C PRO A 32 -13.12 25.06 -4.68
N HIS A 33 -13.58 24.81 -3.45
CA HIS A 33 -12.71 24.66 -2.29
C HIS A 33 -12.11 23.25 -2.24
N GLN A 34 -12.93 22.22 -2.44
CA GLN A 34 -12.46 20.82 -2.50
C GLN A 34 -11.49 20.59 -3.66
N TRP A 35 -11.75 21.21 -4.82
CA TRP A 35 -10.86 21.18 -5.96
C TRP A 35 -9.49 21.75 -5.62
N ARG A 36 -9.43 22.92 -4.97
CA ARG A 36 -8.16 23.57 -4.58
C ARG A 36 -7.41 22.80 -3.49
N MET A 37 -8.12 22.25 -2.51
CA MET A 37 -7.50 21.59 -1.36
C MET A 37 -7.09 20.15 -1.63
N PHE A 38 -7.82 19.42 -2.47
CA PHE A 38 -7.61 17.98 -2.64
C PHE A 38 -7.24 17.61 -4.07
N VAL A 39 -7.99 18.10 -5.06
CA VAL A 39 -7.79 17.67 -6.46
C VAL A 39 -6.54 18.31 -7.05
N GLN A 40 -6.33 19.60 -6.83
CA GLN A 40 -5.20 20.35 -7.39
C GLN A 40 -3.84 19.87 -6.85
N PRO A 41 -3.67 19.57 -5.54
CA PRO A 41 -2.41 19.00 -5.03
C PRO A 41 -2.22 17.54 -5.43
N ALA A 42 -3.31 16.77 -5.59
CA ALA A 42 -3.25 15.38 -6.04
C ALA A 42 -3.05 15.26 -7.56
N LEU A 43 -3.41 16.27 -8.35
CA LEU A 43 -3.37 16.28 -9.81
C LEU A 43 -1.99 15.92 -10.38
N PRO A 44 -0.86 16.45 -9.86
CA PRO A 44 0.46 16.01 -10.27
C PRO A 44 0.69 14.51 -10.05
N ILE A 45 0.26 13.97 -8.91
CA ILE A 45 0.39 12.54 -8.57
C ILE A 45 -0.48 11.69 -9.51
N VAL A 46 -1.73 12.10 -9.73
CA VAL A 46 -2.67 11.43 -10.64
C VAL A 46 -2.20 11.46 -12.08
N ARG A 47 -1.53 12.54 -12.52
CA ARG A 47 -0.93 12.63 -13.86
C ARG A 47 0.22 11.63 -14.04
N LEU A 48 0.87 11.25 -12.96
CA LEU A 48 1.91 10.22 -12.96
C LEU A 48 1.35 8.80 -12.82
N TRP A 49 0.03 8.58 -12.73
CA TRP A 49 -0.52 7.22 -12.63
C TRP A 49 -0.18 6.33 -13.83
N ALA A 50 0.07 6.91 -15.00
CA ALA A 50 0.52 6.14 -16.16
C ALA A 50 2.01 5.75 -16.10
N ASP A 51 2.78 6.36 -15.19
CA ASP A 51 4.21 6.16 -14.99
C ASP A 51 4.47 5.93 -13.50
N ALA A 52 4.25 4.68 -13.06
CA ALA A 52 4.42 4.27 -11.68
C ALA A 52 5.81 4.64 -11.15
N ASP A 53 6.85 4.50 -11.97
CA ASP A 53 8.24 4.79 -11.58
C ASP A 53 8.45 6.29 -11.34
N ALA A 54 7.85 7.17 -12.15
CA ALA A 54 7.88 8.61 -11.91
C ALA A 54 7.06 9.01 -10.68
N GLN A 55 5.91 8.37 -10.44
CA GLN A 55 5.12 8.58 -9.23
C GLN A 55 5.90 8.18 -7.98
N HIS A 56 6.56 7.02 -8.03
CA HIS A 56 7.42 6.55 -6.96
C HIS A 56 8.53 7.58 -6.71
N ARG A 57 9.34 7.94 -7.71
CA ARG A 57 10.41 8.95 -7.54
C ARG A 57 9.93 10.26 -6.91
N LEU A 58 8.76 10.76 -7.29
CA LEU A 58 8.20 12.01 -6.76
C LEU A 58 7.77 11.90 -5.29
N GLN A 59 7.25 10.75 -4.85
CA GLN A 59 6.80 10.55 -3.47
C GLN A 59 7.95 10.33 -2.49
N TYR A 60 9.13 10.00 -3.00
CA TYR A 60 10.09 9.17 -2.28
C TYR A 60 11.55 9.59 -2.46
N ALA A 61 11.77 10.80 -2.96
CA ALA A 61 13.05 11.40 -3.38
C ALA A 61 14.28 11.12 -2.47
N ASP A 62 14.07 10.85 -1.18
CA ASP A 62 15.13 10.59 -0.21
C ASP A 62 15.65 9.14 -0.15
N VAL A 63 15.07 8.16 -0.85
CA VAL A 63 15.63 6.79 -0.92
C VAL A 63 15.80 6.40 -2.37
N SER A 64 16.93 5.76 -2.69
CA SER A 64 17.31 5.32 -4.04
C SER A 64 16.38 4.24 -4.60
N TYR A 65 15.20 4.67 -5.02
CA TYR A 65 14.26 3.89 -5.79
C TYR A 65 14.92 3.32 -7.06
N ASP A 66 15.79 4.10 -7.69
CA ASP A 66 16.52 3.67 -8.88
C ASP A 66 17.48 2.50 -8.57
N LEU A 67 18.12 2.49 -7.39
CA LEU A 67 18.91 1.34 -6.92
C LEU A 67 18.01 0.10 -6.75
N LEU A 68 16.86 0.24 -6.07
CA LEU A 68 15.95 -0.89 -5.86
C LEU A 68 15.39 -1.44 -7.18
N ARG A 69 15.11 -0.58 -8.17
CA ARG A 69 14.68 -1.00 -9.51
C ARG A 69 15.78 -1.69 -10.29
N ALA A 70 17.03 -1.22 -10.17
CA ALA A 70 18.18 -1.90 -10.75
C ALA A 70 18.36 -3.29 -10.13
N VAL A 71 18.20 -3.41 -8.80
CA VAL A 71 18.25 -4.69 -8.07
C VAL A 71 17.13 -5.62 -8.53
N GLU A 72 15.89 -5.15 -8.66
CA GLU A 72 14.76 -5.93 -9.16
C GLU A 72 15.04 -6.52 -10.55
N ALA A 73 15.67 -5.74 -11.44
CA ALA A 73 16.04 -6.19 -12.77
C ALA A 73 17.20 -7.19 -12.78
N ALA A 74 18.11 -7.12 -11.81
CA ALA A 74 19.30 -7.96 -11.73
C ALA A 74 19.06 -9.29 -11.00
N VAL A 75 18.12 -9.32 -10.04
CA VAL A 75 17.92 -10.47 -9.15
C VAL A 75 16.78 -11.37 -9.65
N PRO A 76 16.95 -12.72 -9.70
CA PRO A 76 15.87 -13.66 -10.03
C PRO A 76 14.64 -13.51 -9.14
N ALA A 77 13.46 -13.84 -9.64
CA ALA A 77 12.20 -13.63 -8.90
C ALA A 77 12.04 -14.52 -7.67
N ASP A 78 12.75 -15.65 -7.61
CA ASP A 78 12.74 -16.64 -6.54
C ASP A 78 13.90 -16.49 -5.53
N ALA A 79 14.78 -15.51 -5.76
CA ALA A 79 15.92 -15.27 -4.88
C ALA A 79 15.52 -14.59 -3.57
N THR A 80 16.33 -14.81 -2.53
CA THR A 80 16.25 -14.09 -1.26
C THR A 80 17.33 -13.03 -1.18
N VAL A 81 16.96 -11.83 -0.72
CA VAL A 81 17.85 -10.66 -0.62
C VAL A 81 18.06 -10.28 0.85
N LEU A 82 19.29 -10.09 1.26
CA LEU A 82 19.64 -9.43 2.52
C LEU A 82 19.96 -7.96 2.24
N LEU A 83 19.09 -7.06 2.71
CA LEU A 83 19.35 -5.63 2.74
C LEU A 83 20.21 -5.30 3.97
N VAL A 84 21.35 -4.65 3.76
CA VAL A 84 22.28 -4.24 4.81
C VAL A 84 22.34 -2.70 4.84
N THR A 85 22.09 -2.09 5.99
CA THR A 85 22.12 -0.62 6.16
C THR A 85 23.09 -0.17 7.25
N SER A 86 23.39 1.14 7.33
CA SER A 86 24.42 1.69 8.22
C SER A 86 24.01 1.74 9.69
N GLY A 87 22.71 1.79 10.00
CA GLY A 87 22.20 1.92 11.37
C GLY A 87 22.18 3.35 11.92
N ASP A 88 22.36 4.36 11.06
CA ASP A 88 22.38 5.77 11.42
C ASP A 88 20.97 6.34 11.66
N ASP A 89 19.99 5.91 10.86
CA ASP A 89 18.59 6.35 10.95
C ASP A 89 17.64 5.16 10.67
N VAL A 90 17.72 4.16 11.56
CA VAL A 90 16.91 2.94 11.45
C VAL A 90 15.41 3.19 11.43
N ARG A 91 14.92 4.27 12.04
CA ARG A 91 13.47 4.55 12.13
C ARG A 91 12.94 5.47 11.04
N GLY A 92 13.79 6.29 10.45
CA GLY A 92 13.42 7.22 9.40
C GLY A 92 13.77 6.65 8.04
N HIS A 93 14.95 6.99 7.56
CA HIS A 93 15.41 6.64 6.22
C HIS A 93 15.48 5.13 5.99
N GLU A 94 16.15 4.37 6.85
CA GLU A 94 16.42 2.94 6.59
C GLU A 94 15.15 2.09 6.68
N TYR A 95 14.27 2.37 7.65
CA TYR A 95 12.95 1.72 7.72
C TYR A 95 12.14 1.95 6.44
N ARG A 96 12.17 3.18 5.90
CA ARG A 96 11.52 3.48 4.61
C ARG A 96 12.19 2.73 3.46
N THR A 97 13.51 2.59 3.47
CA THR A 97 14.26 1.80 2.49
C THR A 97 13.86 0.33 2.53
N PHE A 98 13.83 -0.28 3.71
CA PHE A 98 13.39 -1.67 3.89
C PHE A 98 11.94 -1.87 3.43
N HIS A 99 11.01 -1.02 3.86
CA HIS A 99 9.61 -1.12 3.45
C HIS A 99 9.44 -1.02 1.93
N ARG A 100 10.23 -0.17 1.26
CA ARG A 100 10.21 -0.07 -0.19
C ARG A 100 10.81 -1.28 -0.87
N ALA A 101 11.90 -1.84 -0.33
CA ALA A 101 12.48 -3.07 -0.82
C ALA A 101 11.45 -4.21 -0.81
N LEU A 102 10.61 -4.31 0.23
CA LEU A 102 9.51 -5.29 0.27
C LEU A 102 8.51 -5.14 -0.89
N TYR A 103 8.20 -3.91 -1.32
CA TYR A 103 7.25 -3.67 -2.41
C TYR A 103 7.89 -3.82 -3.79
N VAL A 104 9.10 -3.27 -3.98
CA VAL A 104 9.78 -3.24 -5.29
C VAL A 104 10.35 -4.61 -5.63
N LEU A 105 10.91 -5.33 -4.65
CA LEU A 105 11.54 -6.62 -4.89
C LEU A 105 10.55 -7.79 -4.84
N ALA A 106 9.28 -7.55 -4.49
CA ALA A 106 8.25 -8.59 -4.49
C ALA A 106 8.24 -9.37 -5.82
N PRO A 107 8.14 -10.71 -5.78
CA PRO A 107 7.82 -11.55 -4.61
C PRO A 107 9.03 -12.03 -3.78
N ARG A 108 10.23 -11.50 -4.03
CA ARG A 108 11.47 -11.95 -3.38
C ARG A 108 11.41 -11.70 -1.87
N PRO A 109 11.76 -12.68 -1.02
CA PRO A 109 11.95 -12.43 0.40
C PRO A 109 13.08 -11.43 0.63
N VAL A 110 12.83 -10.42 1.47
CA VAL A 110 13.83 -9.42 1.85
C VAL A 110 14.02 -9.46 3.36
N TRP A 111 15.25 -9.72 3.80
CA TRP A 111 15.67 -9.60 5.18
C TRP A 111 16.43 -8.29 5.36
N TRP A 112 16.43 -7.74 6.57
CA TRP A 112 17.10 -6.48 6.87
C TRP A 112 18.07 -6.66 8.03
N GLN A 113 19.33 -6.33 7.80
CA GLN A 113 20.37 -6.24 8.82
C GLN A 113 20.79 -4.79 9.01
N SER A 114 21.01 -4.41 10.27
CA SER A 114 21.54 -3.10 10.66
C SER A 114 22.39 -3.28 11.94
N PRO A 115 23.47 -2.51 12.14
CA PRO A 115 24.24 -2.57 13.40
C PRO A 115 23.54 -1.86 14.57
N ALA A 116 22.41 -1.19 14.34
CA ALA A 116 21.68 -0.51 15.41
C ALA A 116 21.11 -1.52 16.42
N PRO A 117 21.30 -1.26 17.73
CA PRO A 117 20.77 -2.13 18.76
C PRO A 117 19.23 -2.11 18.74
N PRO A 118 18.58 -3.23 19.13
CA PRO A 118 17.13 -3.24 19.32
C PRO A 118 16.76 -2.31 20.48
N ASP A 119 15.65 -1.58 20.34
CA ASP A 119 15.25 -0.51 21.27
C ASP A 119 13.86 -0.73 21.90
N ASP A 120 13.46 -2.00 22.02
CA ASP A 120 12.18 -2.49 22.58
C ASP A 120 10.91 -2.03 21.85
N THR A 121 11.06 -1.36 20.71
CA THR A 121 9.89 -0.96 19.92
C THR A 121 9.46 -2.00 18.92
N TRP A 122 8.27 -1.81 18.37
CA TRP A 122 7.75 -2.78 17.41
C TRP A 122 8.53 -2.72 16.10
N GLU A 123 9.11 -1.55 15.77
CA GLU A 123 10.00 -1.34 14.62
C GLU A 123 11.28 -2.18 14.72
N SER A 124 11.83 -2.36 15.93
CA SER A 124 13.07 -3.14 16.13
C SER A 124 12.95 -4.64 15.90
N LYS A 125 11.74 -5.12 15.62
CA LYS A 125 11.50 -6.51 15.22
C LYS A 125 11.72 -6.76 13.73
N TRP A 126 11.88 -5.69 12.96
CA TRP A 126 12.00 -5.77 11.50
C TRP A 126 13.45 -5.84 11.01
N TRP A 127 14.44 -5.57 11.86
CA TRP A 127 15.86 -5.71 11.51
C TRP A 127 16.59 -6.70 12.42
N ILE A 128 17.64 -7.29 11.87
CA ILE A 128 18.60 -8.15 12.54
C ILE A 128 19.74 -7.26 13.01
N SER A 129 19.85 -7.10 14.33
CA SER A 129 20.92 -6.32 14.95
C SER A 129 22.25 -7.09 14.89
N ALA A 130 23.14 -6.73 13.97
CA ALA A 130 24.46 -7.36 13.84
C ALA A 130 25.52 -6.38 13.33
N PRO A 131 26.79 -6.52 13.75
CA PRO A 131 27.88 -5.67 13.28
C PRO A 131 27.98 -5.58 11.74
N LEU A 132 28.39 -4.41 11.24
CA LEU A 132 28.56 -4.16 9.82
C LEU A 132 29.97 -4.60 9.36
N ASP A 133 30.20 -5.91 9.40
CA ASP A 133 31.41 -6.54 8.84
C ASP A 133 31.05 -7.75 7.97
N ALA A 134 32.00 -8.15 7.11
CA ALA A 134 31.77 -9.20 6.14
C ALA A 134 31.38 -10.55 6.79
N ALA A 135 31.97 -10.89 7.94
CA ALA A 135 31.71 -12.16 8.61
C ALA A 135 30.26 -12.24 9.13
N HIS A 136 29.78 -11.18 9.78
CA HIS A 136 28.41 -11.12 10.28
C HIS A 136 27.38 -11.01 9.16
N VAL A 137 27.68 -10.26 8.09
CA VAL A 137 26.80 -10.19 6.91
C VAL A 137 26.68 -11.57 6.23
N LEU A 138 27.78 -12.31 6.08
CA LEU A 138 27.76 -13.66 5.51
C LEU A 138 27.02 -14.65 6.41
N SER A 139 27.24 -14.60 7.73
CA SER A 139 26.51 -15.43 8.69
C SER A 139 25.00 -15.17 8.59
N THR A 140 24.59 -13.90 8.60
CA THR A 140 23.18 -13.51 8.51
C THR A 140 22.58 -13.93 7.17
N ALA A 141 23.31 -13.75 6.06
CA ALA A 141 22.87 -14.20 4.75
C ALA A 141 22.65 -15.71 4.72
N ALA A 142 23.58 -16.49 5.28
CA ALA A 142 23.48 -17.94 5.36
C ALA A 142 22.29 -18.41 6.23
N ASP A 143 22.11 -17.81 7.42
CA ASP A 143 21.02 -18.15 8.35
C ASP A 143 19.63 -17.92 7.73
N HIS A 144 19.53 -16.98 6.80
CA HIS A 144 18.29 -16.59 6.13
C HIS A 144 18.18 -17.09 4.67
N GLY A 145 19.16 -17.85 4.19
CA GLY A 145 19.19 -18.35 2.81
C GLY A 145 19.21 -17.26 1.75
N ALA A 146 19.86 -16.12 2.03
CA ALA A 146 20.01 -15.02 1.09
C ALA A 146 21.17 -15.27 0.12
N ASP A 147 20.86 -15.40 -1.17
CA ASP A 147 21.86 -15.55 -2.23
C ASP A 147 22.41 -14.19 -2.70
N TYR A 148 21.73 -13.11 -2.33
CA TYR A 148 22.06 -11.74 -2.72
C TYR A 148 22.14 -10.84 -1.50
N VAL A 149 23.18 -10.01 -1.45
CA VAL A 149 23.36 -8.98 -0.42
C VAL A 149 23.32 -7.61 -1.10
N LEU A 150 22.36 -6.79 -0.70
CA LEU A 150 22.26 -5.39 -1.08
C LEU A 150 22.80 -4.51 0.05
N ILE A 151 24.00 -3.98 -0.14
CA ILE A 151 24.65 -3.06 0.80
C ILE A 151 24.20 -1.65 0.46
N ALA A 152 23.26 -1.11 1.24
CA ALA A 152 22.79 0.28 1.18
C ALA A 152 23.39 1.07 2.36
N ALA A 153 24.70 1.01 2.48
CA ALA A 153 25.50 1.66 3.52
C ALA A 153 26.84 2.11 2.91
N ASP A 154 27.44 3.16 3.47
CA ASP A 154 28.81 3.57 3.12
C ASP A 154 29.82 2.64 3.81
N ALA A 155 29.82 1.37 3.40
CA ALA A 155 30.69 0.32 3.92
C ALA A 155 31.25 -0.52 2.78
N ASP A 156 32.58 -0.52 2.64
CA ASP A 156 33.27 -1.41 1.71
C ASP A 156 33.49 -2.77 2.40
N LEU A 157 32.53 -3.67 2.20
CA LEU A 157 32.59 -5.04 2.70
C LEU A 157 33.18 -5.96 1.64
N ASP A 158 34.27 -6.65 2.00
CA ASP A 158 34.88 -7.69 1.16
C ASP A 158 34.06 -8.98 1.25
N LEU A 159 32.94 -9.02 0.53
CA LEU A 159 32.07 -10.19 0.44
C LEU A 159 32.52 -11.11 -0.71
N PRO A 160 32.65 -12.43 -0.48
CA PRO A 160 32.87 -13.39 -1.55
C PRO A 160 31.68 -13.40 -2.51
N GLY A 161 31.96 -13.53 -3.81
CA GLY A 161 30.95 -13.58 -4.85
C GLY A 161 31.16 -12.58 -5.97
N ARG A 162 30.11 -12.39 -6.76
CA ARG A 162 30.10 -11.50 -7.92
C ARG A 162 29.35 -10.21 -7.61
N ARG A 163 30.03 -9.06 -7.70
CA ARG A 163 29.38 -7.74 -7.73
C ARG A 163 28.55 -7.62 -9.01
N LEU A 164 27.23 -7.44 -8.88
CA LEU A 164 26.30 -7.31 -10.00
C LEU A 164 25.96 -5.86 -10.31
N LEU A 165 25.85 -5.02 -9.28
CA LEU A 165 25.55 -3.60 -9.39
C LEU A 165 26.41 -2.81 -8.41
N GLU A 166 26.85 -1.64 -8.83
CA GLU A 166 27.60 -0.69 -8.02
C GLU A 166 27.15 0.73 -8.39
N SER A 167 26.73 1.50 -7.38
CA SER A 167 26.23 2.86 -7.52
C SER A 167 26.69 3.69 -6.32
N SER A 168 26.48 5.01 -6.37
CA SER A 168 26.71 5.88 -5.21
C SER A 168 25.87 5.51 -3.98
N ASP A 169 24.77 4.79 -4.19
CA ASP A 169 23.75 4.56 -3.18
C ASP A 169 23.80 3.13 -2.63
N GLY A 170 24.67 2.29 -3.17
CA GLY A 170 24.86 0.92 -2.71
C GLY A 170 25.42 -0.04 -3.74
N VAL A 171 25.68 -1.25 -3.26
CA VAL A 171 26.29 -2.36 -4.00
C VAL A 171 25.43 -3.61 -3.87
N LEU A 172 25.20 -4.32 -4.98
CA LEU A 172 24.56 -5.63 -5.00
C LEU A 172 25.62 -6.71 -5.25
N VAL A 173 25.73 -7.65 -4.33
CA VAL A 173 26.62 -8.81 -4.42
C VAL A 173 25.79 -10.09 -4.51
N GLN A 174 26.05 -10.90 -5.53
CA GLN A 174 25.59 -12.29 -5.58
C GLN A 174 26.64 -13.17 -4.91
N LEU A 175 26.27 -13.86 -3.84
CA LEU A 175 27.18 -14.74 -3.11
C LEU A 175 27.50 -15.99 -3.95
N ASP A 176 28.73 -16.49 -3.85
CA ASP A 176 29.13 -17.74 -4.53
C ASP A 176 28.36 -18.91 -3.90
N ALA A 177 27.35 -19.42 -4.63
CA ALA A 177 26.46 -20.45 -4.12
C ALA A 177 27.19 -21.79 -3.94
N GLY A 178 27.24 -22.28 -2.69
CA GLY A 178 27.54 -23.66 -2.37
C GLY A 178 26.33 -24.62 -2.50
N GLN A 179 25.11 -24.13 -2.80
CA GLN A 179 23.92 -24.96 -2.92
C GLN A 179 22.95 -24.45 -4.00
N PRO A 180 22.24 -25.34 -4.71
CA PRO A 180 21.25 -24.95 -5.71
C PRO A 180 19.99 -24.39 -5.02
N ALA A 181 19.51 -23.26 -5.53
CA ALA A 181 18.30 -22.60 -5.06
C ALA A 181 17.08 -23.54 -5.10
N PRO A 182 16.17 -23.47 -4.10
CA PRO A 182 14.90 -24.18 -4.15
C PRO A 182 14.06 -23.62 -5.31
N SER A 183 13.64 -24.50 -6.21
CA SER A 183 12.78 -24.17 -7.34
C SER A 183 11.45 -23.56 -6.86
N GLY A 184 11.35 -22.24 -6.93
CA GLY A 184 10.14 -21.50 -6.57
C GLY A 184 9.00 -21.75 -7.56
N HIS A 185 7.79 -21.94 -7.04
CA HIS A 185 6.59 -21.97 -7.86
C HIS A 185 6.34 -20.58 -8.48
N PRO A 186 6.02 -20.49 -9.78
CA PRO A 186 5.72 -19.21 -10.41
C PRO A 186 4.47 -18.60 -9.75
N LEU A 187 4.65 -17.44 -9.12
CA LEU A 187 3.53 -16.61 -8.67
C LEU A 187 2.89 -15.96 -9.90
N ALA A 188 1.58 -16.12 -10.03
CA ALA A 188 0.81 -15.57 -11.13
C ALA A 188 0.91 -14.04 -11.13
N SER A 189 1.47 -13.47 -12.19
CA SER A 189 1.47 -12.03 -12.41
C SER A 189 0.04 -11.58 -12.73
N PHE A 190 -0.51 -10.71 -11.88
CA PHE A 190 -1.77 -10.03 -12.18
C PHE A 190 -1.49 -8.99 -13.27
N GLN A 191 -1.76 -9.35 -14.53
CA GLN A 191 -1.79 -8.37 -15.61
C GLN A 191 -3.07 -7.54 -15.50
N ALA A 192 -2.91 -6.25 -15.21
CA ALA A 192 -4.00 -5.29 -15.28
C ALA A 192 -4.48 -5.20 -16.74
N THR A 193 -5.62 -5.81 -17.05
CA THR A 193 -6.25 -5.68 -18.36
C THR A 193 -6.72 -4.24 -18.58
N GLY A 194 -6.72 -3.75 -19.83
CA GLY A 194 -7.06 -2.36 -20.19
C GLY A 194 -8.47 -1.88 -19.80
N GLY A 195 -9.29 -2.75 -19.18
CA GLY A 195 -10.61 -2.43 -18.65
C GLY A 195 -10.64 -2.09 -17.15
N TRP A 196 -9.51 -2.06 -16.44
CA TRP A 196 -9.45 -1.84 -14.98
C TRP A 196 -10.08 -0.55 -14.41
N PRO A 197 -10.17 0.61 -15.11
CA PRO A 197 -10.68 1.81 -14.47
C PRO A 197 -12.19 1.76 -14.18
N LEU A 198 -12.98 1.03 -14.98
CA LEU A 198 -14.42 0.86 -14.77
C LEU A 198 -14.77 0.03 -13.52
N PRO A 199 -14.22 -1.18 -13.32
CA PRO A 199 -14.46 -1.96 -12.11
C PRO A 199 -13.89 -1.27 -10.86
N LEU A 200 -12.77 -0.54 -10.97
CA LEU A 200 -12.28 0.27 -9.86
C LEU A 200 -13.27 1.38 -9.49
N ALA A 201 -13.75 2.17 -10.47
CA ALA A 201 -14.74 3.20 -10.23
C ALA A 201 -16.03 2.63 -9.62
N GLY A 202 -16.47 1.47 -10.11
CA GLY A 202 -17.61 0.73 -9.54
C GLY A 202 -17.37 0.32 -8.08
N ALA A 203 -16.21 -0.25 -7.77
CA ALA A 203 -15.84 -0.63 -6.40
C ALA A 203 -15.79 0.58 -5.45
N LEU A 204 -15.23 1.71 -5.91
CA LEU A 204 -15.17 2.96 -5.14
C LEU A 204 -16.58 3.51 -4.85
N LEU A 205 -17.49 3.46 -5.83
CA LEU A 205 -18.88 3.87 -5.64
C LEU A 205 -19.61 2.96 -4.65
N VAL A 206 -19.38 1.64 -4.70
CA VAL A 206 -19.96 0.67 -3.75
C VAL A 206 -19.46 0.94 -2.33
N ILE A 207 -18.15 1.10 -2.15
CA ILE A 207 -17.54 1.45 -0.86
C ILE A 207 -18.20 2.72 -0.30
N TRP A 208 -18.28 3.76 -1.12
CA TRP A 208 -18.86 5.04 -0.69
C TRP A 208 -20.34 4.92 -0.33
N ALA A 209 -21.14 4.20 -1.14
CA ALA A 209 -22.56 3.99 -0.90
C ALA A 209 -22.82 3.22 0.41
N ILE A 210 -22.01 2.18 0.68
CA ILE A 210 -22.08 1.42 1.94
C ILE A 210 -21.78 2.32 3.13
N GLY A 211 -20.70 3.11 3.06
CA GLY A 211 -20.33 4.02 4.13
C GLY A 211 -21.39 5.09 4.42
N ASP A 212 -21.99 5.66 3.38
CA ASP A 212 -23.06 6.66 3.53
C ASP A 212 -24.33 6.03 4.14
N ALA A 213 -24.69 4.81 3.72
CA ALA A 213 -25.81 4.07 4.30
C ALA A 213 -25.61 3.77 5.80
N LEU A 214 -24.39 3.38 6.20
CA LEU A 214 -24.05 3.15 7.62
C LEU A 214 -24.13 4.43 8.44
N LEU A 215 -23.64 5.56 7.92
CA LEU A 215 -23.77 6.86 8.58
C LEU A 215 -25.22 7.32 8.68
N ALA A 216 -26.02 7.12 7.64
CA ALA A 216 -27.45 7.43 7.66
C ALA A 216 -28.19 6.60 8.71
N LEU A 217 -27.84 5.32 8.86
CA LEU A 217 -28.37 4.45 9.91
C LEU A 217 -27.95 4.94 11.31
N ALA A 218 -26.68 5.28 11.50
CA ALA A 218 -26.17 5.81 12.76
C ALA A 218 -26.85 7.13 13.15
N ALA A 219 -27.13 8.00 12.18
CA ALA A 219 -27.86 9.25 12.40
C ALA A 219 -29.31 9.02 12.84
N ARG A 220 -29.97 7.97 12.30
CA ARG A 220 -31.32 7.56 12.74
C ARG A 220 -31.34 7.01 14.17
N LEU A 221 -30.22 6.50 14.67
CA LEU A 221 -30.04 6.01 16.04
C LEU A 221 -29.69 7.14 17.03
N ASN A 222 -30.13 8.37 16.75
CA ASN A 222 -30.02 9.54 17.62
C ASN A 222 -28.58 10.06 17.85
N ARG A 223 -27.68 9.82 16.90
CA ARG A 223 -26.35 10.47 16.87
C ARG A 223 -26.38 11.64 15.91
N GLN A 224 -25.76 12.76 16.29
CA GLN A 224 -25.56 13.86 15.35
C GLN A 224 -24.71 13.38 14.17
N PRO A 225 -25.18 13.55 12.92
CA PRO A 225 -24.42 13.10 11.77
C PRO A 225 -23.13 13.94 11.65
N PRO A 226 -21.97 13.29 11.40
CA PRO A 226 -20.75 14.02 11.08
C PRO A 226 -20.97 14.85 9.80
N ALA A 227 -20.37 16.04 9.74
CA ALA A 227 -20.48 16.95 8.61
C ALA A 227 -19.11 17.22 7.96
N GLY A 228 -19.12 17.68 6.70
CA GLY A 228 -17.92 18.07 5.97
C GLY A 228 -16.88 16.95 5.81
N VAL A 229 -15.61 17.25 6.08
CA VAL A 229 -14.48 16.32 5.94
C VAL A 229 -14.64 15.08 6.83
N GLN A 230 -15.22 15.25 8.02
CA GLN A 230 -15.46 14.14 8.94
C GLN A 230 -16.45 13.12 8.34
N LYS A 231 -17.47 13.59 7.61
CA LYS A 231 -18.40 12.69 6.90
C LYS A 231 -17.67 11.88 5.83
N LEU A 232 -16.88 12.55 4.99
CA LEU A 232 -16.14 11.88 3.90
C LEU A 232 -15.18 10.82 4.43
N ALA A 233 -14.40 11.15 5.46
CA ALA A 233 -13.48 10.21 6.10
C ALA A 233 -14.22 9.02 6.70
N LEU A 234 -15.31 9.26 7.43
CA LEU A 234 -16.08 8.19 8.06
C LEU A 234 -16.82 7.32 7.04
N THR A 235 -17.38 7.90 5.97
CA THR A 235 -17.98 7.16 4.86
C THR A 235 -16.94 6.23 4.24
N TRP A 236 -15.75 6.73 3.96
CA TRP A 236 -14.68 5.92 3.40
C TRP A 236 -14.29 4.76 4.31
N ILE A 237 -13.98 5.05 5.58
CA ILE A 237 -13.53 4.05 6.57
C ILE A 237 -14.61 2.97 6.81
N LEU A 238 -15.87 3.38 6.98
CA LEU A 238 -16.98 2.44 7.23
C LEU A 238 -17.27 1.58 6.00
N GLY A 239 -17.24 2.19 4.81
CA GLY A 239 -17.41 1.50 3.54
C GLY A 239 -16.31 0.47 3.29
N SER A 240 -15.04 0.88 3.39
CA SER A 240 -13.90 0.02 3.12
C SER A 240 -13.81 -1.10 4.16
N GLY A 241 -14.06 -0.78 5.43
CA GLY A 241 -14.05 -1.77 6.52
C GLY A 241 -15.09 -2.87 6.32
N LEU A 242 -16.33 -2.53 5.93
CA LEU A 242 -17.37 -3.53 5.68
C LEU A 242 -17.04 -4.38 4.45
N CYS A 243 -16.52 -3.78 3.38
CA CYS A 243 -16.07 -4.51 2.21
C CYS A 243 -14.94 -5.50 2.56
N SER A 244 -13.95 -5.10 3.36
CA SER A 244 -12.88 -6.00 3.81
C SER A 244 -13.42 -7.18 4.64
N LEU A 245 -14.35 -6.93 5.56
CA LEU A 245 -14.98 -7.99 6.36
C LEU A 245 -15.80 -8.96 5.48
N ALA A 246 -16.50 -8.45 4.47
CA ALA A 246 -17.24 -9.28 3.53
C ALA A 246 -16.30 -10.16 2.71
N LEU A 247 -15.20 -9.61 2.19
CA LEU A 247 -14.20 -10.36 1.43
C LEU A 247 -13.54 -11.46 2.29
N LEU A 248 -13.16 -11.14 3.52
CA LEU A 248 -12.63 -12.12 4.49
C LEU A 248 -13.64 -13.23 4.80
N SER A 249 -14.93 -12.90 4.87
CA SER A 249 -15.99 -13.88 5.12
C SER A 249 -16.20 -14.80 3.92
N LEU A 250 -16.14 -14.26 2.70
CA LEU A 250 -16.22 -15.04 1.47
C LEU A 250 -15.03 -16.01 1.32
N ASP A 251 -13.81 -15.53 1.63
CA ASP A 251 -12.60 -16.36 1.63
C ASP A 251 -12.71 -17.54 2.61
N ARG A 252 -13.21 -17.30 3.83
CA ARG A 252 -13.49 -18.36 4.81
C ARG A 252 -14.54 -19.37 4.36
N LEU A 253 -15.45 -18.98 3.47
CA LEU A 253 -16.45 -19.86 2.87
C LEU A 253 -15.92 -20.59 1.63
N GLY A 254 -14.64 -20.40 1.27
CA GLY A 254 -14.03 -20.97 0.07
C GLY A 254 -14.52 -20.34 -1.23
N LEU A 255 -15.18 -19.19 -1.16
CA LEU A 255 -15.70 -18.46 -2.32
C LEU A 255 -14.67 -17.43 -2.76
N THR A 256 -13.87 -17.76 -3.78
CA THR A 256 -12.97 -16.79 -4.40
C THR A 256 -13.71 -16.01 -5.49
N LEU A 257 -13.46 -14.70 -5.57
CA LEU A 257 -14.05 -13.82 -6.61
C LEU A 257 -13.70 -14.28 -8.04
N SER A 258 -12.70 -15.14 -8.21
CA SER A 258 -12.31 -15.71 -9.51
C SER A 258 -13.34 -16.67 -10.10
N GLN A 259 -14.23 -17.27 -9.29
CA GLN A 259 -15.21 -18.25 -9.77
C GLN A 259 -16.47 -17.60 -10.39
N ALA A 260 -16.69 -16.30 -10.20
CA ALA A 260 -17.90 -15.61 -10.67
C ALA A 260 -17.74 -14.92 -12.04
N ALA A 261 -16.58 -15.02 -12.69
CA ALA A 261 -16.27 -14.39 -13.97
C ALA A 261 -16.24 -15.38 -15.17
N GLY A 262 -16.74 -16.60 -14.96
CA GLY A 262 -16.93 -17.62 -16.02
C GLY A 262 -18.30 -17.51 -16.68
#